data_AF-A0A843LQF3-F1
#
_entry.id   AF-A0A843LQF3-F1
#
_cell.length_a   1.000
_cell.length_b   1.000
_cell.length_c   1.000
_cell.angle_alpha   90.00
_cell.angle_beta   90.00
_cell.angle_gamma   90.00
#
_symmetry.space_group_name_H-M   'P 1'
#
loop_
_entity.id
_entity.type
_entity.pdbx_description
1 polymer ?
#
loop_
_entity_poly.entity_id
_entity_poly.type
_entity_poly.pdbx_seq_one_letter_code
_entity_poly.pdbx_strand_id
1 'polypeptide(L)'
;MTSSITHFLSFITMPESYSKTDTCNRCGHCCSYMGDVFGIMEQSGPFEYRIQYLITGVQQVVTIDQDKEEIFSSTTILDKQPLACPFLRFDDKSLAMCTVHQTRPDLCRIYLCEGCKKE
;
A
#
# COMPACT_ATOMS: atom_id res chain seq x y z
N MET A 1 20.00 -18.62 -53.02
CA MET A 1 19.18 -19.59 -52.28
C MET A 1 19.57 -19.48 -50.81
N THR A 2 18.88 -18.62 -50.07
CA THR A 2 18.09 -18.99 -48.86
C THR A 2 18.97 -19.60 -47.77
N SER A 3 19.23 -18.92 -46.65
CA SER A 3 18.23 -18.89 -45.60
C SER A 3 18.47 -17.77 -44.59
N SER A 4 17.37 -17.10 -44.24
CA SER A 4 17.25 -16.07 -43.22
C SER A 4 17.64 -16.59 -41.84
N ILE A 5 18.42 -15.80 -41.09
CA ILE A 5 18.61 -15.99 -39.65
C ILE A 5 17.46 -15.26 -38.95
N THR A 6 16.45 -16.02 -38.56
CA THR A 6 15.25 -15.56 -37.87
C THR A 6 15.57 -15.26 -36.41
N HIS A 7 15.05 -14.13 -35.93
CA HIS A 7 14.96 -13.68 -34.54
C HIS A 7 14.69 -14.82 -33.55
N PHE A 8 15.42 -14.83 -32.42
CA PHE A 8 14.93 -15.40 -31.17
C PHE A 8 15.07 -14.33 -30.08
N LEU A 9 14.09 -13.42 -30.04
CA LEU A 9 13.81 -12.63 -28.84
C LEU A 9 13.18 -13.60 -27.84
N SER A 10 13.93 -13.97 -26.81
CA SER A 10 13.42 -14.72 -25.67
C SER A 10 12.45 -13.83 -24.88
N PHE A 11 11.18 -13.87 -25.29
CA PHE A 11 10.06 -13.39 -24.49
C PHE A 11 10.06 -14.14 -23.16
N ILE A 12 10.43 -13.46 -22.08
CA ILE A 12 10.17 -13.92 -20.72
C ILE A 12 8.64 -13.81 -20.54
N THR A 13 7.94 -14.91 -20.78
CA THR A 13 6.54 -15.05 -20.40
C THR A 13 6.48 -15.11 -18.87
N MET A 14 6.00 -14.04 -18.25
CA MET A 14 5.61 -14.06 -16.83
C MET A 14 4.47 -15.06 -16.65
N PRO A 15 4.51 -15.95 -15.64
CA PRO A 15 3.45 -16.93 -15.44
C PRO A 15 2.16 -16.22 -15.05
N GLU A 16 1.19 -16.32 -15.94
CA GLU A 16 -0.17 -15.83 -15.84
C GLU A 16 -0.99 -16.77 -14.95
N SER A 17 -0.79 -16.66 -13.63
CA SER A 17 -1.72 -17.21 -12.65
C SER A 17 -1.66 -16.40 -11.36
N TYR A 18 -1.93 -15.10 -11.48
CA TYR A 18 -2.13 -14.23 -10.34
C TYR A 18 -3.63 -14.17 -10.02
N SER A 19 -4.08 -15.03 -9.09
CA SER A 19 -5.44 -15.01 -8.57
C SER A 19 -5.64 -13.72 -7.75
N LYS A 20 -6.33 -12.75 -8.36
CA LYS A 20 -6.67 -11.45 -7.80
C LYS A 20 -7.72 -11.59 -6.70
N THR A 21 -7.33 -11.42 -5.45
CA THR A 21 -8.27 -10.95 -4.43
C THR A 21 -8.21 -9.43 -4.40
N ASP A 22 -9.11 -8.77 -5.14
CA ASP A 22 -9.14 -7.30 -5.25
C ASP A 22 -9.54 -6.58 -3.94
N THR A 23 -9.78 -7.34 -2.86
CA THR A 23 -10.31 -6.81 -1.59
C THR A 23 -9.37 -7.12 -0.43
N CYS A 24 -8.96 -6.06 0.27
CA CYS A 24 -8.20 -6.15 1.51
C CYS A 24 -9.02 -6.88 2.59
N ASN A 25 -8.46 -7.92 3.21
CA ASN A 25 -9.09 -8.66 4.31
C ASN A 25 -8.71 -8.15 5.71
N ARG A 26 -7.99 -7.01 5.79
CA ARG A 26 -7.58 -6.37 7.05
C ARG A 26 -6.58 -7.19 7.90
N CYS A 27 -5.77 -8.05 7.27
CA CYS A 27 -4.70 -8.79 7.96
C CYS A 27 -3.52 -7.92 8.45
N GLY A 28 -3.34 -6.72 7.88
CA GLY A 28 -2.28 -5.78 8.28
C GLY A 28 -0.90 -6.03 7.70
N HIS A 29 -0.66 -7.20 7.08
CA HIS A 29 0.68 -7.62 6.65
C HIS A 29 1.37 -6.64 5.68
N CYS A 30 0.65 -6.14 4.67
CA CYS A 30 1.23 -5.14 3.75
C CYS A 30 1.42 -3.77 4.40
N CYS A 31 0.66 -3.41 5.43
CA CYS A 31 0.74 -2.10 6.07
C CYS A 31 1.81 -2.05 7.18
N SER A 32 2.18 -3.18 7.78
CA SER A 32 3.11 -3.24 8.91
C SER A 32 4.57 -2.88 8.57
N TYR A 33 4.92 -2.82 7.29
CA TYR A 33 6.30 -2.60 6.82
C TYR A 33 6.39 -1.52 5.74
N MET A 34 5.47 -0.56 5.72
CA MET A 34 5.45 0.51 4.69
C MET A 34 5.95 1.86 5.22
N GLY A 35 6.45 1.92 6.46
CA GLY A 35 6.98 3.13 7.07
C GLY A 35 8.32 3.59 6.46
N ASP A 36 9.04 2.70 5.79
CA ASP A 36 10.25 2.98 4.99
C ASP A 36 9.93 3.20 3.50
N VAL A 37 8.68 3.00 3.10
CA VAL A 37 8.19 3.24 1.73
C VAL A 37 7.53 4.61 1.63
N PHE A 38 6.70 5.00 2.61
CA PHE A 38 5.97 6.27 2.60
C PHE A 38 6.36 7.16 3.78
N GLY A 39 6.76 8.40 3.48
CA GLY A 39 6.92 9.46 4.46
C GLY A 39 5.80 10.49 4.36
N ILE A 40 5.32 11.00 5.51
CA ILE A 40 4.46 12.19 5.55
C ILE A 40 5.38 13.41 5.45
N MET A 41 5.19 14.24 4.42
CA MET A 41 6.01 15.43 4.20
C MET A 41 5.35 16.69 4.77
N GLU A 42 4.03 16.78 4.62
CA GLU A 42 3.25 17.96 4.96
C GLU A 42 1.81 17.54 5.26
N GLN A 43 1.18 18.25 6.19
CA GLN A 43 -0.26 18.20 6.41
C GLN A 43 -0.89 19.48 5.81
N SER A 44 -1.62 19.34 4.70
CA SER A 44 -2.24 20.45 3.98
C SER A 44 -3.64 20.81 4.49
N GLY A 45 -4.27 19.93 5.28
CA GLY A 45 -5.56 20.16 5.93
C GLY A 45 -5.74 19.27 7.16
N PRO A 46 -6.86 19.36 7.89
CA PRO A 46 -7.08 18.59 9.13
C PRO A 46 -6.88 17.08 8.96
N PHE A 47 -7.24 16.54 7.79
CA PHE A 47 -7.14 15.13 7.46
C PHE A 47 -6.55 14.89 6.08
N GLU A 48 -5.82 15.87 5.54
CA GLU A 48 -5.19 15.80 4.23
C GLU A 48 -3.67 15.88 4.38
N TYR A 49 -2.98 14.91 3.78
CA TYR A 49 -1.53 14.73 3.92
C TYR A 49 -0.88 14.58 2.56
N ARG A 50 0.21 15.31 2.35
CA ARG A 50 1.14 15.06 1.25
C ARG A 50 2.14 14.02 1.70
N ILE A 51 2.14 12.89 1.01
CA ILE A 51 3.12 11.83 1.23
C ILE A 51 4.18 11.83 0.14
N GLN A 52 5.32 11.24 0.44
CA GLN A 52 6.37 10.95 -0.52
C GLN A 52 6.78 9.49 -0.45
N TYR A 53 7.02 8.90 -1.62
CA TYR A 53 7.61 7.57 -1.76
C TYR A 53 9.10 7.75 -1.52
N LEU A 54 9.62 7.21 -0.42
CA LEU A 54 10.97 7.53 0.06
C LEU A 54 12.09 7.08 -0.90
N ILE A 55 11.81 6.07 -1.73
CA ILE A 55 12.77 5.53 -2.72
C ILE A 55 12.78 6.36 -4.01
N THR A 56 11.62 6.73 -4.54
CA THR A 56 11.49 7.35 -5.88
C THR A 56 11.28 8.86 -5.83
N GLY A 57 10.93 9.40 -4.67
CA GLY A 57 10.58 10.81 -4.49
C GLY A 57 9.18 11.20 -4.99
N VAL A 58 8.43 10.26 -5.57
CA VAL A 58 7.05 10.50 -6.05
C VAL A 58 6.18 10.99 -4.91
N GLN A 59 5.41 12.06 -5.15
CA GLN A 59 4.50 12.63 -4.16
C GLN A 59 3.05 12.40 -4.54
N GLN A 60 2.22 12.17 -3.52
CA GLN A 60 0.78 11.99 -3.68
C GLN A 60 0.05 12.62 -2.49
N VAL A 61 -1.17 13.09 -2.71
CA VAL A 61 -2.04 13.55 -1.64
C VAL A 61 -2.94 12.39 -1.23
N VAL A 62 -3.04 12.18 0.08
CA VAL A 62 -3.95 11.21 0.68
C VAL A 62 -4.82 11.91 1.72
N THR A 63 -6.05 11.44 1.86
CA THR A 63 -7.03 11.95 2.80
C THR A 63 -7.45 10.83 3.73
N ILE A 64 -7.55 11.12 5.02
CA ILE A 64 -8.14 10.15 5.97
C ILE A 64 -9.61 9.96 5.58
N ASP A 65 -10.03 8.70 5.46
CA ASP A 65 -11.43 8.38 5.22
C ASP A 65 -12.26 8.90 6.40
N GLN A 66 -13.39 9.55 6.09
CA GLN A 66 -14.22 10.24 7.08
C GLN A 66 -14.64 9.34 8.27
N ASP A 67 -14.88 8.05 8.02
CA ASP A 67 -15.24 7.07 9.06
C ASP A 67 -14.08 6.67 9.99
N LYS A 68 -12.87 7.20 9.75
CA LYS A 68 -11.62 6.80 10.42
C LYS A 68 -10.87 7.98 11.04
N GLU A 69 -11.41 9.19 10.97
CA GLU A 69 -10.80 10.41 11.52
C GLU A 69 -10.56 10.33 13.04
N GLU A 70 -11.52 9.77 13.78
CA GLU A 70 -11.44 9.62 15.24
C GLU A 70 -10.33 8.64 15.64
N ILE A 71 -10.30 7.44 15.04
CA ILE A 71 -9.29 6.42 15.35
C ILE A 71 -7.90 6.86 14.92
N PHE A 72 -7.80 7.61 13.83
CA PHE A 72 -6.53 8.18 13.37
C PHE A 72 -5.98 9.20 14.37
N SER A 73 -6.84 10.08 14.91
CA SER A 73 -6.46 11.14 15.86
C SER A 73 -6.13 10.63 17.25
N SER A 74 -6.81 9.57 17.70
CA SER A 74 -6.72 9.07 19.09
C SER A 74 -5.58 8.08 19.32
N THR A 75 -5.05 7.47 18.26
CA THR A 75 -4.05 6.39 18.39
C THR A 75 -2.94 6.53 17.37
N THR A 76 -1.81 5.89 17.64
CA THR A 76 -0.70 5.72 16.68
C THR A 76 -0.09 4.34 16.86
N ILE A 77 0.31 3.71 15.75
CA ILE A 77 1.01 2.43 15.77
C ILE A 77 2.53 2.59 15.86
N LEU A 78 3.04 3.77 15.53
CA LEU A 78 4.47 4.02 15.33
C LEU A 78 5.30 3.87 16.62
N ASP A 79 4.70 4.13 17.78
CA ASP A 79 5.36 3.92 19.09
C ASP A 79 5.68 2.43 19.34
N LYS A 80 4.89 1.53 18.76
CA LYS A 80 5.05 0.07 18.90
C LYS A 80 5.73 -0.56 17.70
N GLN A 81 5.46 -0.04 16.50
CA GLN A 81 5.99 -0.53 15.23
C GLN A 81 6.45 0.67 14.38
N PRO A 82 7.69 1.15 14.58
CA PRO A 82 8.20 2.32 13.85
C PRO A 82 8.24 2.15 12.32
N LEU A 83 8.29 0.90 11.84
CA LEU A 83 8.30 0.56 10.41
C LEU A 83 6.90 0.39 9.81
N ALA A 84 5.84 0.55 10.60
CA ALA A 84 4.48 0.49 10.10
C ALA A 84 4.15 1.71 9.24
N CYS A 85 3.20 1.55 8.32
CA CYS A 85 2.58 2.65 7.61
C CYS A 85 2.06 3.69 8.62
N PRO A 86 2.33 4.99 8.45
CA PRO A 86 1.84 6.01 9.38
C PRO A 86 0.30 6.10 9.43
N PHE A 87 -0.38 5.60 8.39
CA PHE A 87 -1.83 5.53 8.27
C PHE A 87 -2.42 4.18 8.72
N LEU A 88 -1.61 3.28 9.29
CA LEU A 88 -2.10 2.03 9.86
C LEU A 88 -2.67 2.28 11.26
N ARG A 89 -3.87 1.77 11.49
CA ARG A 89 -4.52 1.64 12.81
C ARG A 89 -5.05 0.22 13.00
N PHE A 90 -5.50 -0.09 14.21
CA PHE A 90 -6.16 -1.36 14.53
C PHE A 90 -7.48 -1.06 15.24
N ASP A 91 -8.54 -1.76 14.86
CA ASP A 91 -9.82 -1.65 15.56
C ASP A 91 -9.82 -2.39 16.90
N ASP A 92 -10.96 -2.35 17.58
CA ASP A 92 -11.23 -3.04 18.85
C ASP A 92 -11.02 -4.57 18.77
N LYS A 93 -11.15 -5.16 17.58
CA LYS A 93 -10.92 -6.58 17.29
C LYS A 93 -9.50 -6.87 16.82
N SER A 94 -8.59 -5.91 16.92
CA SER A 94 -7.21 -6.01 16.43
C SER A 94 -7.09 -6.29 14.92
N LEU A 95 -8.08 -5.90 14.13
CA LEU A 95 -8.03 -5.96 12.67
C LEU A 95 -7.45 -4.66 12.12
N ALA A 96 -6.55 -4.78 11.15
CA ALA A 96 -5.88 -3.64 10.56
C ALA A 96 -6.85 -2.71 9.83
N MET A 97 -6.64 -1.40 9.98
CA MET A 97 -7.35 -0.34 9.30
C MET A 97 -6.36 0.53 8.56
N CYS A 98 -6.48 0.59 7.24
CA CYS A 98 -5.85 1.64 6.45
C CYS A 98 -6.74 2.88 6.56
N THR A 99 -6.25 3.95 7.20
CA THR A 99 -7.07 5.15 7.41
C THR A 99 -7.25 5.98 6.15
N VAL A 100 -6.44 5.77 5.11
CA VAL A 100 -6.52 6.44 3.80
C VAL A 100 -7.00 5.49 2.70
N HIS A 101 -7.87 4.51 3.00
CA HIS A 101 -8.12 3.40 2.10
C HIS A 101 -8.69 3.84 0.75
N GLN A 102 -9.55 4.87 0.73
CA GLN A 102 -10.16 5.40 -0.49
C GLN A 102 -9.15 6.12 -1.37
N THR A 103 -8.30 6.95 -0.79
CA THR A 103 -7.25 7.71 -1.50
C THR A 103 -5.90 7.02 -1.42
N ARG A 104 -5.85 5.71 -1.14
CA ARG A 104 -4.58 5.02 -0.88
C ARG A 104 -3.63 5.16 -2.06
N PRO A 105 -2.31 5.23 -1.80
CA PRO A 105 -1.33 5.43 -2.85
C PRO A 105 -1.37 4.34 -3.91
N ASP A 106 -0.97 4.67 -5.13
CA ASP A 106 -1.02 3.74 -6.26
C ASP A 106 -0.20 2.47 -5.99
N LEU A 107 0.95 2.62 -5.32
CA LEU A 107 1.76 1.49 -4.90
C LEU A 107 0.99 0.51 -4.00
N CYS A 108 0.11 1.01 -3.12
CA CYS A 108 -0.75 0.16 -2.28
C CYS A 108 -1.90 -0.51 -3.05
N ARG A 109 -2.24 -0.02 -4.26
CA ARG A 109 -3.25 -0.64 -5.14
C ARG A 109 -2.62 -1.75 -5.97
N ILE A 110 -1.37 -1.56 -6.38
CA ILE A 110 -0.61 -2.51 -7.19
C ILE A 110 -0.04 -3.63 -6.33
N TYR A 111 0.44 -3.31 -5.13
CA TYR A 111 1.00 -4.30 -4.22
C TYR A 111 -0.12 -5.15 -3.62
N LEU A 112 -0.04 -6.45 -3.88
CA LEU A 112 -1.05 -7.38 -3.40
C LEU A 112 -0.54 -8.08 -2.16
N CYS A 113 -1.29 -7.92 -1.08
CA CYS A 113 -0.93 -8.47 0.20
C CYS A 113 -1.04 -10.00 0.17
N GLU A 114 0.05 -10.70 0.46
CA GLU A 114 0.04 -12.18 0.49
C GLU A 114 -0.90 -12.73 1.56
N GLY A 115 -1.04 -12.03 2.69
CA GLY A 115 -2.01 -12.36 3.75
C GLY A 115 -3.47 -12.08 3.38
N CYS A 116 -3.74 -11.39 2.26
CA CYS A 116 -5.09 -11.20 1.71
C CYS A 116 -5.53 -12.34 0.78
N LYS A 117 -4.72 -13.38 0.59
CA LYS A 117 -5.12 -14.60 -0.11
C LYS A 117 -6.11 -15.34 0.79
N LYS A 118 -7.33 -15.59 0.29
CA LYS A 118 -8.24 -16.55 0.93
C LYS A 118 -7.68 -17.94 0.66
N GLU A 119 -7.43 -18.70 1.71
CA GLU A 119 -7.19 -20.15 1.63
C GLU A 119 -8.44 -20.87 1.12
#